data_AF-A0A2U0RWD2-F1
#
_entry.id   AF-A0A2U0RWD2-F1
#
_cell.length_a   1.000
_cell.length_b   1.000
_cell.length_c   1.000
_cell.angle_alpha   90.00
_cell.angle_beta   90.00
_cell.angle_gamma   90.00
#
_symmetry.space_group_name_H-M   'P 1'
#
loop_
_entity.id
_entity.type
_entity.pdbx_description
1 polymer ?
#
loop_
_entity_poly.entity_id
_entity_poly.type
_entity_poly.pdbx_seq_one_letter_code
_entity_poly.pdbx_strand_id
1 'polypeptide(L)'
;MKKRAETRSENARHVILKYENKLYHIDKVTVKQTKEQKKYNATFSAKRLGDTQQTNLGFQIPQSMYNILTEYTKLDNPDLLLVLHVDGDDFKWGLVSESWLRQQTDSKINRYVI
;
A
#
# COMPACT_ATOMS: atom_id res chain seq x y z
N MET A 1 5.95 30.48 9.93
CA MET A 1 5.00 29.35 9.79
C MET A 1 5.77 28.11 9.33
N LYS A 2 5.90 27.06 10.16
CA LYS A 2 6.68 25.85 9.81
C LYS A 2 5.83 24.90 8.95
N LYS A 3 6.23 24.71 7.68
CA LYS A 3 5.67 23.71 6.75
C LYS A 3 5.61 22.34 7.46
N ARG A 4 4.40 21.80 7.65
CA ARG A 4 4.20 20.38 7.95
C ARG A 4 4.64 19.63 6.69
N ALA A 5 5.63 18.74 6.81
CA ALA A 5 5.95 17.82 5.73
C ALA A 5 4.81 16.81 5.65
N GLU A 6 3.82 17.10 4.80
CA GLU A 6 2.74 16.18 4.44
C GLU A 6 3.08 15.65 3.06
N THR A 7 3.44 14.36 3.00
CA THR A 7 3.58 13.66 1.71
C THR A 7 2.24 13.02 1.41
N ARG A 8 1.60 13.48 0.34
CA ARG A 8 0.33 12.96 -0.17
C ARG A 8 0.62 12.19 -1.45
N SER A 9 0.41 10.88 -1.44
CA SER A 9 0.39 10.10 -2.67
C SER A 9 -1.00 10.22 -3.30
N GLU A 10 -1.10 10.79 -4.50
CA GLU A 10 -2.34 10.83 -5.28
C GLU A 10 -2.56 9.55 -6.12
N ASN A 11 -1.56 8.67 -6.19
CA ASN A 11 -1.56 7.44 -6.99
C ASN A 11 -1.44 6.16 -6.13
N ALA A 12 -2.16 6.06 -5.01
CA ALA A 12 -2.17 4.82 -4.23
C ALA A 12 -3.02 3.69 -4.85
N ARG A 13 -3.63 3.91 -6.02
CA ARG A 13 -4.54 3.01 -6.77
C ARG A 13 -4.04 1.58 -7.03
N HIS A 14 -2.80 1.29 -6.69
CA HIS A 14 -2.11 0.04 -6.94
C HIS A 14 -1.47 -0.53 -5.66
N VAL A 15 -1.89 -0.06 -4.48
CA VAL A 15 -1.40 -0.56 -3.20
C VAL A 15 -2.40 -1.56 -2.60
N ILE A 16 -1.94 -2.77 -2.33
CA ILE A 16 -2.69 -3.82 -1.62
C ILE A 16 -2.12 -3.96 -0.22
N LEU A 17 -2.97 -3.89 0.79
CA LEU A 17 -2.57 -4.05 2.19
C LEU A 17 -3.22 -5.28 2.81
N LYS A 18 -2.41 -6.17 3.39
CA LYS A 18 -2.87 -7.24 4.28
C LYS A 18 -2.65 -6.82 5.74
N TYR A 19 -3.73 -6.78 6.51
CA TYR A 19 -3.73 -6.44 7.93
C TYR A 19 -4.84 -7.22 8.65
N GLU A 20 -4.57 -7.78 9.83
CA GLU A 20 -5.53 -8.61 10.60
C GLU A 20 -6.21 -9.71 9.76
N ASN A 21 -5.44 -10.40 8.92
CA ASN A 21 -5.92 -11.42 7.98
C ASN A 21 -7.02 -10.93 6.99
N LYS A 22 -7.11 -9.62 6.78
CA LYS A 22 -8.00 -8.98 5.81
C LYS A 22 -7.17 -8.32 4.72
N LEU A 23 -7.72 -8.28 3.52
CA LEU A 23 -7.14 -7.60 2.36
C LEU A 23 -7.87 -6.29 2.10
N TYR A 24 -7.08 -5.26 1.81
CA TYR A 24 -7.55 -3.91 1.54
C TYR A 24 -6.93 -3.38 0.25
N HIS A 25 -7.76 -2.71 -0.53
CA HIS A 25 -7.30 -1.78 -1.56
C HIS A 25 -7.06 -0.42 -0.92
N ILE A 26 -5.95 0.24 -1.23
CA ILE A 26 -5.65 1.56 -0.68
C ILE A 26 -5.87 2.62 -1.75
N ASP A 27 -6.64 3.63 -1.44
CA ASP A 27 -6.94 4.72 -2.39
C ASP A 27 -6.00 5.91 -2.20
N LYS A 28 -5.52 6.09 -0.96
CA LYS A 28 -4.65 7.21 -0.58
C LYS A 28 -3.80 6.85 0.63
N VAL A 29 -2.54 7.28 0.61
CA VAL A 29 -1.66 7.24 1.79
C VAL A 29 -1.26 8.67 2.15
N THR A 30 -1.41 9.01 3.42
CA THR A 30 -0.95 10.28 3.99
C THR A 30 0.06 9.99 5.08
N VAL A 31 1.26 10.58 5.01
CA VAL A 31 2.27 10.41 6.06
C VAL A 31 2.58 11.74 6.72
N LYS A 32 2.59 11.74 8.06
CA LYS A 32 2.95 12.89 8.91
C LYS A 32 4.16 12.55 9.76
N GLN A 33 5.19 13.38 9.71
CA GLN A 33 6.35 13.26 10.59
C GLN A 33 6.07 13.97 11.92
N THR A 34 6.16 13.23 13.03
CA THR A 34 6.11 13.81 14.38
C THR A 34 7.51 14.30 14.81
N LYS A 35 7.59 15.56 15.26
CA LYS A 35 8.86 16.25 15.58
C LYS A 35 9.62 15.65 16.76
N GLU A 36 8.92 14.94 17.65
CA GLU A 36 9.47 14.53 18.95
C GLU A 36 10.20 13.19 18.92
N GLN A 37 10.02 12.33 17.91
CA GLN A 37 10.56 10.96 17.97
C GLN A 37 11.09 10.37 16.65
N LYS A 38 11.34 11.17 15.59
CA LYS A 38 11.68 10.66 14.23
C LYS A 38 10.71 9.57 13.72
N LYS A 39 9.48 9.58 14.23
CA LYS A 39 8.43 8.60 13.90
C LYS A 39 7.52 9.17 12.83
N TYR A 40 7.14 8.32 11.88
CA TYR A 40 6.24 8.64 10.79
C TYR A 40 4.90 7.99 11.07
N ASN A 41 3.83 8.78 11.10
CA ASN A 41 2.49 8.26 11.24
C ASN A 41 1.84 8.27 9.86
N ALA A 42 1.57 7.08 9.33
CA ALA A 42 0.92 6.87 8.06
C ALA A 42 -0.57 6.56 8.27
N THR A 43 -1.41 7.14 7.44
CA THR A 43 -2.85 6.85 7.36
C THR A 43 -3.16 6.34 5.97
N PHE A 44 -3.63 5.10 5.92
CA PHE A 44 -4.03 4.41 4.70
C PHE A 44 -5.55 4.47 4.60
N SER A 45 -6.02 5.21 3.60
CA SER A 45 -7.42 5.22 3.21
C SER A 45 -7.70 3.92 2.47
N ALA A 46 -8.34 2.98 3.16
CA ALA A 46 -8.46 1.60 2.79
C ALA A 46 -9.91 1.21 2.51
N LYS A 47 -10.14 0.44 1.45
CA LYS A 47 -11.41 -0.23 1.17
C LYS A 47 -11.18 -1.72 1.30
N ARG A 48 -11.93 -2.38 2.19
CA ARG A 48 -11.80 -3.83 2.37
C ARG A 48 -12.33 -4.56 1.14
N LEU A 49 -11.65 -5.62 0.71
CA LEU A 49 -12.14 -6.46 -0.39
C LEU A 49 -13.48 -7.10 0.01
N GLY A 50 -14.52 -6.90 -0.81
CA GLY A 50 -15.88 -7.37 -0.54
C GLY A 50 -16.76 -6.43 0.29
N ASP A 51 -16.25 -5.27 0.70
CA ASP A 51 -17.02 -4.23 1.38
C ASP A 51 -17.15 -2.98 0.48
N THR A 52 -18.21 -2.19 0.70
CA THR A 52 -18.38 -0.88 0.05
C THR A 52 -17.83 0.25 0.90
N GLN A 53 -17.63 0.03 2.21
CA GLN A 53 -17.19 1.07 3.13
C GLN A 53 -15.67 1.30 3.07
N GLN A 54 -15.31 2.58 3.12
CA GLN A 54 -13.95 3.07 3.23
C GLN A 54 -13.61 3.30 4.70
N THR A 55 -12.43 2.85 5.13
CA THR A 55 -11.91 3.01 6.49
C THR A 55 -10.50 3.57 6.47
N ASN A 56 -10.09 4.27 7.53
CA ASN A 56 -8.74 4.80 7.66
C ASN A 56 -7.95 3.93 8.63
N LEU A 57 -6.89 3.30 8.14
CA LEU A 57 -5.97 2.49 8.94
C LEU A 57 -4.74 3.34 9.28
N GLY A 58 -4.50 3.56 10.57
CA GLY A 58 -3.40 4.37 11.07
C GLY A 58 -2.26 3.49 11.59
N PHE A 59 -1.03 3.76 11.15
CA PHE A 59 0.15 3.04 11.59
C PHE A 59 1.31 3.99 11.89
N GLN A 60 2.13 3.61 12.86
CA GLN A 60 3.47 4.17 13.01
C GLN A 60 4.41 3.36 12.14
N ILE A 61 5.04 4.00 11.16
CA ILE A 61 5.94 3.34 10.21
C ILE A 61 7.39 3.75 10.43
N PRO A 62 8.36 2.86 10.18
CA PRO A 62 9.77 3.21 10.21
C PRO A 62 10.14 4.10 9.01
N GLN A 63 11.26 4.82 9.12
CA GLN A 63 11.83 5.63 8.03
C GLN A 63 12.00 4.82 6.74
N SER A 64 12.42 3.55 6.83
CA SER A 64 12.59 2.66 5.68
C SER A 64 11.29 2.51 4.89
N MET A 65 10.16 2.29 5.58
CA MET A 65 8.85 2.18 4.95
C MET A 65 8.39 3.50 4.34
N TYR A 66 8.66 4.63 5.01
CA TYR A 66 8.40 5.95 4.43
C TYR A 66 9.18 6.16 3.12
N ASN A 67 10.46 5.77 3.08
CA ASN A 67 11.27 5.85 1.88
C ASN A 67 10.69 4.99 0.76
N ILE A 68 10.26 3.75 1.05
CA ILE A 68 9.62 2.86 0.07
C ILE A 68 8.35 3.48 -0.50
N LEU A 69 7.45 4.00 0.35
CA LEU A 69 6.23 4.66 -0.11
C LEU A 69 6.56 5.87 -1.00
N THR A 70 7.59 6.63 -0.65
CA THR A 70 8.04 7.80 -1.43
C THR A 70 8.63 7.38 -2.77
N GLU A 71 9.53 6.41 -2.80
CA GLU A 71 10.13 5.91 -4.05
C GLU A 71 9.08 5.27 -4.97
N TYR A 72 8.14 4.50 -4.40
CA TYR A 72 7.03 3.92 -5.17
C TYR A 72 6.21 5.00 -5.88
N THR A 73 5.92 6.13 -5.22
CA THR A 73 5.21 7.24 -5.89
C THR A 73 5.99 7.91 -7.01
N LYS A 74 7.33 7.84 -6.99
CA LYS A 74 8.18 8.40 -8.04
C LYS A 74 8.28 7.49 -9.27
N LEU A 75 8.09 6.18 -9.09
CA LEU A 75 8.14 5.23 -10.20
C LEU A 75 7.03 5.48 -11.22
N ASP A 76 5.87 5.98 -10.76
CA ASP A 76 4.68 6.31 -11.56
C ASP A 76 4.36 5.26 -12.65
N ASN A 77 4.61 3.99 -12.32
CA ASN A 77 4.43 2.88 -13.23
C ASN A 77 3.09 2.19 -12.93
N PRO A 78 2.10 2.27 -13.84
CA PRO A 78 0.77 1.72 -13.61
C PRO A 78 0.72 0.19 -13.58
N ASP A 79 1.75 -0.51 -14.09
CA ASP A 79 1.84 -1.97 -14.03
C ASP A 79 2.35 -2.47 -12.66
N LEU A 80 3.00 -1.62 -11.86
CA LEU A 80 3.57 -2.03 -10.59
C LEU A 80 2.60 -1.84 -9.44
N LEU A 81 2.23 -2.95 -8.81
CA LEU A 81 1.47 -3.01 -7.56
C LEU A 81 2.43 -3.07 -6.37
N LEU A 82 2.20 -2.24 -5.35
CA LEU A 82 2.87 -2.35 -4.06
C LEU A 82 2.03 -3.20 -3.11
N VAL A 83 2.56 -4.34 -2.69
CA VAL A 83 1.93 -5.22 -1.72
C VAL A 83 2.57 -4.98 -0.35
N LEU A 84 1.76 -4.62 0.63
CA LEU A 84 2.15 -4.40 2.02
C LEU A 84 1.49 -5.45 2.92
N HIS A 85 2.26 -6.00 3.85
CA HIS A 85 1.77 -6.87 4.90
C HIS A 85 2.21 -6.33 6.25
N VAL A 86 1.23 -6.09 7.12
CA VAL A 86 1.45 -5.57 8.46
C VAL A 86 1.05 -6.63 9.47
N ASP A 87 2.00 -7.00 10.32
CA ASP A 87 1.84 -7.99 11.39
C ASP A 87 2.42 -7.41 12.69
N GLY A 88 1.55 -6.86 13.54
CA GLY A 88 1.97 -6.04 14.68
C GLY A 88 2.76 -4.81 14.22
N ASP A 89 4.01 -4.72 14.70
CA ASP A 89 4.96 -3.65 14.33
C ASP A 89 5.85 -4.01 13.14
N ASP A 90 5.71 -5.21 12.57
CA ASP A 90 6.49 -5.66 11.42
C ASP A 90 5.81 -5.28 10.09
N PHE A 91 6.61 -4.76 9.16
CA PHE A 91 6.17 -4.29 7.85
C PHE A 91 6.94 -5.02 6.75
N LYS A 92 6.27 -5.97 6.10
CA LYS A 92 6.79 -6.65 4.90
C LYS A 92 6.20 -6.00 3.66
N TRP A 93 6.99 -5.91 2.60
CA TRP A 93 6.55 -5.31 1.36
C TRP A 93 7.17 -6.00 0.15
N GLY A 94 6.52 -5.86 -1.00
CA GLY A 94 7.03 -6.30 -2.29
C GLY A 94 6.37 -5.55 -3.44
N LEU A 95 7.04 -5.50 -4.58
CA LEU A 95 6.48 -4.99 -5.83
C LEU A 95 6.13 -6.17 -6.73
N VAL A 96 4.95 -6.10 -7.34
CA VAL A 96 4.46 -7.14 -8.25
C VAL A 96 3.91 -6.49 -9.50
N SER A 97 4.24 -7.05 -10.66
CA SER A 97 3.65 -6.64 -11.93
C SER A 97 2.21 -7.17 -12.05
N GLU A 98 1.25 -6.28 -12.32
CA GLU A 98 -0.14 -6.64 -12.56
C GLU A 98 -0.28 -7.49 -13.83
N SER A 99 0.41 -7.12 -14.91
CA SER A 99 0.39 -7.89 -16.16
C SER A 99 0.93 -9.31 -15.97
N TRP A 100 2.00 -9.48 -15.19
CA TRP A 100 2.51 -10.82 -14.84
C TRP A 100 1.49 -11.62 -14.01
N LEU A 101 0.82 -11.00 -13.03
CA LEU A 101 -0.23 -11.66 -12.24
C LEU A 101 -1.41 -12.11 -13.09
N ARG A 102 -1.84 -11.27 -14.04
CA ARG A 102 -2.91 -11.61 -14.99
C ARG A 102 -2.53 -12.80 -15.85
N GLN A 103 -1.31 -12.82 -16.40
CA GLN A 103 -0.82 -13.95 -17.18
C GLN A 103 -0.82 -15.26 -16.38
N GLN A 104 -0.43 -15.25 -15.11
CA GLN A 104 -0.48 -16.44 -14.26
C GLN A 104 -1.90 -16.91 -13.94
N THR A 105 -2.86 -15.99 -13.93
CA THR A 105 -4.28 -16.29 -13.67
C THR A 105 -4.94 -16.86 -14.93
N ASP A 106 -4.71 -16.21 -16.08
CA ASP A 106 -5.25 -16.63 -17.38
C ASP A 106 -4.65 -17.98 -17.83
N SER A 107 -3.36 -18.21 -17.55
CA SER A 107 -2.70 -19.49 -17.82
C SER A 107 -3.26 -20.66 -17.01
N LYS A 108 -3.88 -20.39 -15.84
CA LYS A 108 -4.50 -21.41 -14.98
C LYS A 108 -5.96 -21.66 -15.33
N ILE A 109 -6.67 -20.68 -15.90
CA ILE A 109 -8.07 -20.85 -16.35
C ILE A 109 -8.13 -21.77 -17.58
N ASN A 110 -7.11 -21.77 -18.45
CA ASN A 110 -7.02 -22.68 -19.60
C ASN A 110 -6.56 -24.12 -19.27
N ARG A 111 -6.40 -24.49 -17.99
CA ARG A 111 -6.02 -25.86 -17.58
C ARG A 111 -7.16 -26.73 -17.06
N TYR A 112 -8.41 -26.25 -17.12
CA TYR A 112 -9.61 -27.02 -16.74
C TYR A 112 -10.65 -27.08 -17.87
N VAL A 113 -10.19 -27.29 -19.11
CA VAL A 113 -11.03 -27.80 -20.19
C VAL A 113 -10.54 -29.21 -20.50
N ILE A 114 -11.11 -30.20 -19.79
CA ILE A 114 -11.08 -31.62 -20.16
C ILE A 114 -12.54 -32.02 -20.37
#